data_AF-A0AAV4NAK2-F1
#
_entry.id   AF-A0AAV4NAK2-F1
#
_cell.length_a   1.000
_cell.length_b   1.000
_cell.length_c   1.000
_cell.angle_alpha   90.00
_cell.angle_beta   90.00
_cell.angle_gamma   90.00
#
_symmetry.space_group_name_H-M   'P 1'
#
loop_
_entity.id
_entity.type
_entity.pdbx_description
1 polymer ?
#
loop_
_entity_poly.entity_id
_entity_poly.type
_entity_poly.pdbx_seq_one_letter_code
_entity_poly.pdbx_strand_id
1 'polypeptide(L)'
;GRILPANQRQHVFQNGTLLITDVQPEIDDGHYSCEVRSQQGGAPVSRTFRNFNKNFSFRDNLHEGMRTAVTCIVTAGDGPLTTSWMKNGHPLEEDTDTMIVYADEGFVSTLTLKKFGLSS
;
A
#
# COMPACT_ATOMS: atom_id res chain seq x y z
N GLY A 1 22.29 7.45 -5.08
CA GLY A 1 20.91 7.09 -5.46
C GLY A 1 20.57 7.76 -6.78
N ARG A 2 19.59 7.24 -7.53
CA ARG A 2 19.07 7.86 -8.76
C ARG A 2 17.95 8.84 -8.40
N ILE A 3 17.96 10.04 -8.96
CA ILE A 3 16.88 11.02 -8.77
C ILE A 3 15.64 10.56 -9.54
N LEU A 4 14.47 10.70 -8.93
CA LEU A 4 13.16 10.35 -9.50
C LEU A 4 12.51 11.61 -10.12
N PRO A 5 11.66 11.49 -11.15
CA PRO A 5 11.16 10.25 -11.74
C PRO A 5 12.18 9.61 -12.70
N ALA A 6 12.28 8.27 -12.65
CA ALA A 6 13.26 7.53 -13.44
C ALA A 6 12.66 6.62 -14.52
N ASN A 7 11.34 6.55 -14.60
CA ASN A 7 10.57 5.92 -15.67
C ASN A 7 9.19 6.61 -15.79
N GLN A 8 8.38 6.19 -16.76
CA GLN A 8 7.06 6.78 -17.04
C GLN A 8 6.00 6.46 -15.97
N ARG A 9 6.23 5.46 -15.12
CA ARG A 9 5.31 5.06 -14.04
C ARG A 9 5.46 5.95 -12.80
N GLN A 10 6.55 6.71 -12.70
CA GLN A 10 6.87 7.54 -11.56
C GLN A 10 6.51 9.00 -11.83
N HIS A 11 5.84 9.63 -10.88
CA HIS A 11 5.52 11.05 -10.92
C HIS A 11 5.87 11.71 -9.58
N VAL A 12 6.64 12.79 -9.62
CA VAL A 12 7.02 13.56 -8.43
C VAL A 12 6.30 14.91 -8.48
N PHE A 13 5.49 15.18 -7.47
CA PHE A 13 4.74 16.41 -7.33
C PHE A 13 5.56 17.47 -6.58
N GLN A 14 5.25 18.76 -6.81
CA GLN A 14 5.95 19.88 -6.16
C GLN A 14 5.81 19.89 -4.63
N ASN A 15 4.74 19.28 -4.10
CA ASN A 15 4.51 19.13 -2.66
C ASN A 15 5.36 18.01 -2.02
N GLY A 16 6.23 17.34 -2.78
CA GLY A 16 7.09 16.25 -2.30
C GLY A 16 6.46 14.86 -2.36
N THR A 17 5.24 14.72 -2.89
CA THR A 17 4.62 13.40 -3.09
C THR A 17 5.25 12.67 -4.27
N LEU A 18 5.59 11.39 -4.09
CA LEU A 18 5.95 10.46 -5.16
C LEU A 18 4.76 9.51 -5.42
N LEU A 19 4.31 9.45 -6.66
CA LEU A 19 3.34 8.46 -7.14
C LEU A 19 4.06 7.46 -8.05
N ILE A 20 3.84 6.18 -7.82
CA ILE A 20 4.26 5.09 -8.71
C ILE A 20 3.00 4.36 -9.17
N THR A 21 2.68 4.41 -10.46
CA THR A 21 1.55 3.69 -11.05
C THR A 21 1.97 2.28 -11.47
N ASP A 22 1.06 1.31 -11.41
CA ASP A 22 1.35 -0.09 -11.80
C ASP A 22 2.63 -0.61 -11.11
N VAL A 23 2.55 -0.79 -9.79
CA VAL A 23 3.71 -1.10 -8.98
C VAL A 23 4.18 -2.54 -9.23
N GLN A 24 5.47 -2.70 -9.53
CA GLN A 24 6.10 -3.96 -9.89
C GLN A 24 7.11 -4.36 -8.80
N PRO A 25 6.82 -5.40 -7.99
CA PRO A 25 7.66 -5.80 -6.87
C PRO A 25 9.15 -5.97 -7.20
N GLU A 26 9.46 -6.53 -8.36
CA GLU A 26 10.83 -6.85 -8.78
C GLU A 26 11.67 -5.60 -9.08
N ILE A 27 11.02 -4.49 -9.45
CA ILE A 27 11.68 -3.27 -9.93
C ILE A 27 11.52 -2.12 -8.94
N ASP A 28 10.38 -2.06 -8.26
CA ASP A 28 10.02 -0.95 -7.38
C ASP A 28 10.25 -1.24 -5.88
N ASP A 29 10.52 -2.51 -5.48
CA ASP A 29 11.05 -2.79 -4.13
C ASP A 29 12.43 -2.15 -3.99
N GLY A 30 12.62 -1.42 -2.89
CA GLY A 30 13.87 -0.74 -2.63
C GLY A 30 13.76 0.37 -1.62
N HIS A 31 14.88 1.06 -1.42
CA HIS A 31 14.98 2.20 -0.53
C HIS A 31 14.75 3.49 -1.32
N TYR A 32 13.77 4.26 -0.88
CA TYR A 32 13.43 5.58 -1.39
C TYR A 32 13.86 6.61 -0.37
N SER A 33 14.40 7.73 -0.83
CA SER A 33 14.81 8.82 0.05
C SER A 33 14.18 10.12 -0.44
N CYS A 34 13.52 10.82 0.49
CA CYS A 34 13.06 12.18 0.28
C CYS A 34 14.07 13.13 0.92
N GLU A 35 14.64 14.03 0.13
CA GLU A 35 15.63 15.00 0.57
C GLU A 35 15.08 16.43 0.40
N VAL A 36 15.08 17.20 1.48
CA VAL A 36 14.66 18.60 1.49
C VAL A 36 15.89 19.48 1.68
N ARG A 37 16.07 20.45 0.78
CA ARG A 37 17.14 21.45 0.84
C ARG A 37 16.55 22.81 1.17
N SER A 38 17.05 23.43 2.24
CA SER A 38 16.70 24.81 2.56
C SER A 38 17.36 25.77 1.56
N GLN A 39 16.60 26.74 1.06
CA GLN A 39 17.11 27.78 0.17
C GLN A 39 18.19 28.67 0.83
N GLN A 40 18.23 28.69 2.17
CA GLN A 40 19.15 29.51 2.96
C GLN A 40 20.51 28.84 3.21
N GLY A 41 20.77 27.67 2.61
CA GLY A 41 22.10 27.04 2.63
C GLY A 41 22.38 26.10 3.81
N GLY A 42 21.35 25.52 4.43
CA GLY A 42 21.50 24.51 5.48
C GLY A 42 21.84 23.11 4.94
N ALA A 43 22.29 22.21 5.83
CA ALA A 43 22.49 20.80 5.49
C ALA A 43 21.16 20.17 5.03
N PRO A 44 21.16 19.36 3.95
CA PRO A 44 19.96 18.67 3.50
C PRO A 44 19.44 17.73 4.58
N VAL A 45 18.12 17.72 4.77
CA VAL A 45 17.45 16.76 5.66
C VAL A 45 16.86 15.67 4.77
N SER A 46 17.20 14.41 5.05
CA SER A 46 16.70 13.26 4.30
C SER A 46 15.98 12.26 5.18
N ARG A 47 14.85 11.73 4.69
CA ARG A 47 14.14 10.59 5.27
C ARG A 47 14.14 9.45 4.26
N THR A 48 14.54 8.25 4.70
CA THR A 48 14.59 7.06 3.86
C THR A 48 13.53 6.07 4.34
N PHE A 49 12.75 5.54 3.40
CA PHE A 49 11.77 4.49 3.65
C PHE A 49 12.00 3.34 2.67
N ARG A 50 11.64 2.13 3.10
CA ARG A 50 11.72 0.94 2.25
C ARG A 50 10.33 0.60 1.75
N ASN A 51 10.17 0.50 0.43
CA ASN A 51 8.91 0.09 -0.18
C ASN A 51 8.89 -1.43 -0.34
N PHE A 52 7.99 -2.12 0.35
CA PHE A 52 7.79 -3.56 0.21
C PHE A 52 6.49 -3.85 -0.52
N ASN A 53 6.54 -4.00 -1.84
CA ASN A 53 5.37 -4.42 -2.61
C ASN A 53 5.28 -5.94 -2.59
N LYS A 54 4.71 -6.50 -1.51
CA LYS A 54 4.30 -7.90 -1.51
C LYS A 54 2.84 -7.94 -1.98
N ASN A 55 2.60 -8.59 -3.12
CA ASN A 55 1.24 -8.96 -3.49
C ASN A 55 0.68 -9.84 -2.37
N PHE A 56 -0.49 -9.48 -1.87
CA PHE A 56 -1.26 -10.42 -1.08
C PHE A 56 -1.86 -11.47 -2.02
N SER A 57 -1.92 -12.71 -1.56
CA SER A 57 -2.61 -13.79 -2.27
C SER A 57 -3.69 -14.38 -1.37
N PHE A 58 -4.82 -14.70 -1.97
CA PHE A 58 -5.76 -15.63 -1.35
C PHE A 58 -5.17 -17.04 -1.41
N ARG A 59 -5.68 -17.95 -0.57
CA ARG A 59 -5.28 -19.36 -0.65
C ARG A 59 -5.62 -19.94 -2.03
N ASP A 60 -4.79 -20.86 -2.50
CA ASP A 60 -5.10 -21.66 -3.68
C ASP A 60 -6.33 -22.56 -3.42
N ASN A 61 -7.07 -22.90 -4.47
CA ASN A 61 -8.28 -23.75 -4.43
C ASN A 61 -9.48 -23.18 -3.66
N LEU A 62 -9.68 -21.86 -3.72
CA LEU A 62 -10.90 -21.26 -3.20
C LEU A 62 -12.10 -21.61 -4.09
N HIS A 63 -13.14 -22.15 -3.46
CA HIS A 63 -14.43 -22.42 -4.11
C HIS A 63 -15.46 -21.37 -3.67
N GLU A 64 -16.50 -21.23 -4.48
CA GLU A 64 -17.63 -20.37 -4.15
C GLU A 64 -18.23 -20.73 -2.78
N GLY A 65 -18.58 -19.72 -2.00
CA GLY A 65 -19.12 -19.88 -0.64
C GLY A 65 -18.07 -20.20 0.43
N MET A 66 -16.80 -20.37 0.08
CA MET A 66 -15.74 -20.53 1.08
C MET A 66 -15.41 -19.20 1.77
N ARG A 67 -15.05 -19.29 3.05
CA ARG A 67 -14.50 -18.17 3.81
C ARG A 67 -13.02 -18.03 3.52
N THR A 68 -12.57 -16.80 3.29
CA THR A 68 -11.15 -16.47 3.12
C THR A 68 -10.82 -15.13 3.76
N ALA A 69 -9.55 -14.92 4.04
CA ALA A 69 -9.06 -13.68 4.61
C ALA A 69 -7.68 -13.34 4.04
N VAL A 70 -7.42 -12.05 3.95
CA VAL A 70 -6.14 -11.49 3.55
C VAL A 70 -5.74 -10.40 4.53
N THR A 71 -4.47 -10.39 4.92
CA THR A 71 -3.90 -9.38 5.82
C THR A 71 -2.87 -8.54 5.08
N CYS A 72 -3.02 -7.22 5.18
CA CYS A 72 -2.03 -6.22 4.82
C CYS A 72 -1.24 -5.83 6.08
N ILE A 73 0.09 -5.84 5.98
CA ILE A 73 1.00 -5.43 7.04
C ILE A 73 1.93 -4.37 6.46
N VAL A 74 1.88 -3.16 7.02
CA VAL A 74 2.82 -2.09 6.74
C VAL A 74 3.98 -2.23 7.72
N THR A 75 5.21 -2.42 7.21
CA THR A 75 6.37 -2.67 8.06
C THR A 75 7.17 -1.42 8.41
N ALA A 76 6.86 -0.29 7.77
CA ALA A 76 7.56 0.98 7.95
C ALA A 76 6.66 2.15 7.55
N GLY A 77 6.76 3.24 8.29
CA GLY A 77 5.96 4.45 8.11
C GLY A 77 5.81 5.18 9.45
N ASP A 78 5.39 6.43 9.39
CA ASP A 78 5.03 7.21 10.57
C ASP A 78 3.51 7.11 10.76
N GLY A 79 3.06 6.69 11.94
CA GLY A 79 1.64 6.56 12.27
C GLY A 79 0.95 7.89 12.60
N PRO A 80 -0.40 7.91 12.64
CA PRO A 80 -1.31 6.82 12.34
C PRO A 80 -1.50 6.62 10.82
N LEU A 81 -1.64 5.37 10.39
CA LEU A 81 -1.84 5.04 8.98
C LEU A 81 -3.33 4.88 8.66
N THR A 82 -3.73 5.35 7.48
CA THR A 82 -5.07 5.09 6.94
C THR A 82 -4.95 4.03 5.85
N THR A 83 -5.54 2.86 6.08
CA THR A 83 -5.59 1.76 5.10
C THR A 83 -7.03 1.54 4.64
N SER A 84 -7.21 1.15 3.38
CA SER A 84 -8.53 0.87 2.80
C SER A 84 -8.48 -0.32 1.84
N TRP A 85 -9.61 -0.99 1.68
CA TRP A 85 -9.76 -2.12 0.78
C TRP A 85 -10.64 -1.74 -0.40
N MET A 86 -10.23 -2.14 -1.60
CA MET A 86 -10.95 -1.85 -2.84
C MET A 86 -11.08 -3.11 -3.69
N LYS A 87 -12.22 -3.28 -4.35
CA LYS A 87 -12.46 -4.31 -5.38
C LYS A 87 -12.79 -3.59 -6.68
N ASN A 88 -12.01 -3.86 -7.74
CA ASN A 88 -12.21 -3.26 -9.07
C ASN A 88 -12.32 -1.72 -9.06
N GLY A 89 -11.52 -1.05 -8.23
CA GLY A 89 -11.54 0.41 -8.13
C GLY A 89 -12.64 0.98 -7.23
N HIS A 90 -13.51 0.16 -6.64
CA HIS A 90 -14.54 0.59 -5.71
C HIS A 90 -14.19 0.21 -4.26
N PRO A 91 -14.41 1.10 -3.28
CA PRO A 91 -14.24 0.75 -1.87
C PRO A 91 -15.08 -0.47 -1.48
N LEU A 92 -14.49 -1.39 -0.74
CA LEU A 92 -15.23 -2.46 -0.08
C LEU A 92 -15.78 -1.93 1.25
N GLU A 93 -17.09 -2.03 1.41
CA GLU A 93 -17.76 -1.72 2.67
C GLU A 93 -17.98 -2.99 3.49
N GLU A 94 -18.06 -2.83 4.81
CA GLU A 94 -18.43 -3.94 5.69
C GLU A 94 -19.92 -4.25 5.56
N ASP A 95 -20.24 -5.54 5.42
CA ASP A 95 -21.61 -6.01 5.26
C ASP A 95 -21.78 -7.44 5.85
N THR A 96 -22.84 -8.12 5.45
CA THR A 96 -23.10 -9.50 5.90
C THR A 96 -22.00 -10.47 5.46
N ASP A 97 -21.36 -10.26 4.31
CA ASP A 97 -20.40 -11.16 3.69
C ASP A 97 -18.95 -10.64 3.74
N THR A 98 -18.73 -9.38 4.10
CA THR A 98 -17.43 -8.70 4.15
C THR A 98 -17.17 -8.15 5.55
N MET A 99 -15.97 -8.34 6.07
CA MET A 99 -15.53 -7.80 7.35
C MET A 99 -14.10 -7.26 7.23
N ILE A 100 -13.85 -6.08 7.77
CA ILE A 100 -12.56 -5.39 7.71
C ILE A 100 -12.12 -5.04 9.13
N VAL A 101 -10.95 -5.52 9.52
CA VAL A 101 -10.38 -5.22 10.84
C VAL A 101 -9.12 -4.40 10.69
N TYR A 102 -9.03 -3.30 11.42
CA TYR A 102 -7.84 -2.48 11.54
C TYR A 102 -7.20 -2.67 12.92
N ALA A 103 -5.89 -2.82 12.96
CA ALA A 103 -5.10 -2.99 14.17
C ALA A 103 -3.78 -2.23 14.05
N ASP A 104 -3.10 -2.09 15.19
CA ASP A 104 -1.78 -1.45 15.28
C ASP A 104 -1.80 -0.05 14.63
N GLU A 105 -2.73 0.82 15.02
CA GLU A 105 -2.88 2.18 14.47
C GLU A 105 -2.92 2.25 12.92
N GLY A 106 -3.46 1.19 12.29
CA GLY A 106 -3.62 1.08 10.84
C GLY A 106 -2.44 0.43 10.12
N PHE A 107 -1.37 0.04 10.83
CA PHE A 107 -0.26 -0.73 10.27
C PHE A 107 -0.67 -2.16 9.91
N VAL A 108 -1.72 -2.70 10.54
CA VAL A 108 -2.29 -4.00 10.19
C VAL A 108 -3.75 -3.84 9.79
N SER A 109 -4.12 -4.35 8.61
CA SER A 109 -5.51 -4.42 8.18
C SER A 109 -5.82 -5.80 7.63
N THR A 110 -6.97 -6.37 7.98
CA THR A 110 -7.39 -7.70 7.50
C THR A 110 -8.78 -7.63 6.88
N LEU A 111 -8.87 -8.00 5.60
CA LEU A 111 -10.13 -8.21 4.89
C LEU A 111 -10.52 -9.67 5.00
N THR A 112 -11.73 -9.94 5.49
CA THR A 112 -12.35 -11.27 5.50
C THR A 112 -13.56 -11.29 4.59
N LEU A 113 -13.55 -12.20 3.62
CA LEU A 113 -14.73 -12.56 2.81
C LEU A 113 -15.33 -13.81 3.41
N LYS A 114 -16.54 -13.71 3.98
CA LYS A 114 -17.27 -14.83 4.59
C LYS A 114 -17.82 -15.78 3.51
N LYS A 115 -18.12 -15.25 2.32
CA LYS A 115 -18.51 -16.00 1.13
C LYS A 115 -17.77 -15.49 -0.10
N PHE A 116 -16.81 -16.27 -0.56
CA PHE A 116 -16.09 -15.97 -1.79
C PHE A 116 -16.99 -16.18 -3.02
N GLY A 117 -16.93 -15.27 -3.99
CA GLY A 117 -17.60 -15.39 -5.30
C GLY A 117 -19.05 -14.92 -5.39
N LEU A 118 -19.72 -14.57 -4.27
CA LEU A 118 -21.17 -14.31 -4.23
C LEU A 118 -21.58 -12.83 -4.16
N SER A 119 -20.63 -11.90 -4.19
CA SER A 119 -20.93 -10.46 -4.24
C SER A 119 -21.32 -10.07 -5.67
N SER A 120 -22.64 -10.04 -5.90
CA SER A 120 -23.34 -9.49 -7.06
C SER A 120 -23.25 -7.98 -7.10
#